data_AF-A0AB37DGD0-F1
#
_entry.id   AF-A0AB37DGD0-F1
#
_cell.length_a   1.000
_cell.length_b   1.000
_cell.length_c   1.000
_cell.angle_alpha   90.00
_cell.angle_beta   90.00
_cell.angle_gamma   90.00
#
_symmetry.space_group_name_H-M   'P 1'
#
loop_
_entity.id
_entity.type
_entity.pdbx_description
1 polymer ?
#
loop_
_entity_poly.entity_id
_entity_poly.type
_entity_poly.pdbx_seq_one_letter_code
_entity_poly.pdbx_strand_id
1 'polypeptide(L)' 'MDYEEKILEREQDAREEGKEEGLKRGVKILVSSLKRVGNTKQEIMHLLEQNYGSDFTDEQLENFLKES' A
#
# COMPACT_ATOMS: atom_id res chain seq x y z
N MET A 1 -26.35 18.63 10.16
CA MET A 1 -25.71 17.33 9.97
C MET A 1 -26.38 16.37 10.95
N ASP A 2 -27.20 15.48 10.39
CA ASP A 2 -27.99 14.50 11.16
C ASP A 2 -27.06 13.44 11.78
N TYR A 3 -27.50 12.77 12.84
CA TYR A 3 -26.70 11.72 13.50
C TYR A 3 -26.42 10.54 12.58
N GLU A 4 -27.36 10.20 11.69
CA GLU A 4 -27.18 9.13 10.68
C GLU A 4 -26.09 9.49 9.66
N GLU A 5 -26.06 10.75 9.23
CA GLU A 5 -25.04 11.28 8.28
C GLU A 5 -23.63 11.15 8.87
N LYS A 6 -23.45 11.47 10.16
CA LYS A 6 -22.17 11.32 10.86
C LYS A 6 -21.72 9.87 11.05
N ILE A 7 -22.66 8.93 11.15
CA ILE A 7 -22.32 7.50 11.26
C ILE A 7 -21.87 6.99 9.90
N LEU A 8 -22.57 7.37 8.83
CA LEU A 8 -22.20 7.00 7.46
C LEU A 8 -20.83 7.53 7.05
N GLU A 9 -20.51 8.78 7.36
CA GLU A 9 -19.17 9.37 7.14
C GLU A 9 -18.09 8.53 7.84
N ARG A 10 -18.27 8.22 9.14
CA ARG A 10 -17.31 7.42 9.90
C ARG A 10 -17.15 5.99 9.38
N GLU A 11 -18.24 5.36 8.95
CA GLU A 11 -18.17 4.03 8.35
C GLU A 11 -17.44 4.04 7.01
N GLN A 12 -17.60 5.11 6.23
CA GLN A 12 -16.87 5.28 4.99
C GLN A 12 -15.37 5.47 5.25
N ASP A 13 -15.01 6.38 6.16
CA ASP A 13 -13.62 6.61 6.56
C ASP A 13 -12.95 5.31 7.01
N ALA A 14 -13.60 4.55 7.91
CA ALA A 14 -13.06 3.28 8.39
C ALA A 14 -12.88 2.23 7.28
N ARG A 15 -13.76 2.23 6.26
CA ARG A 15 -13.62 1.34 5.09
C ARG A 15 -12.47 1.76 4.19
N GLU A 16 -12.25 3.06 4.03
CA GLU A 16 -11.14 3.60 3.25
C GLU A 16 -9.80 3.34 3.95
N GLU A 17 -9.70 3.57 5.26
CA GLU A 17 -8.54 3.23 6.08
C GLU A 17 -8.20 1.73 5.98
N GLY A 18 -9.20 0.85 6.12
CA GLY A 18 -8.98 -0.60 6.03
C GLY A 18 -8.49 -1.05 4.65
N LYS A 19 -8.93 -0.38 3.58
CA LYS A 19 -8.43 -0.64 2.21
C LYS A 19 -6.97 -0.19 2.07
N GLU A 20 -6.63 0.99 2.58
CA GLU A 20 -5.27 1.52 2.52
C GLU A 20 -4.29 0.63 3.30
N GLU A 21 -4.64 0.24 4.53
CA GLU A 21 -3.83 -0.67 5.34
C GLU A 21 -3.67 -2.05 4.68
N GLY A 22 -4.76 -2.59 4.12
CA GLY A 22 -4.74 -3.85 3.38
C GLY A 22 -3.79 -3.80 2.18
N LEU A 23 -3.84 -2.72 1.41
CA LEU A 23 -2.96 -2.51 0.26
C LEU A 23 -1.49 -2.42 0.69
N LYS A 24 -1.17 -1.58 1.69
CA LYS A 24 0.20 -1.45 2.23
C LYS A 24 0.75 -2.79 2.70
N ARG A 25 -0.06 -3.59 3.41
CA ARG A 25 0.34 -4.92 3.87
C ARG A 25 0.58 -5.89 2.72
N GLY A 26 -0.27 -5.85 1.68
CA GLY A 26 -0.10 -6.64 0.48
C GLY A 26 1.22 -6.34 -0.23
N VAL A 27 1.54 -5.06 -0.41
CA VAL A 27 2.82 -4.63 -1.03
C VAL A 27 4.03 -5.11 -0.23
N LYS A 28 4.01 -5.01 1.11
CA LYS A 28 5.09 -5.53 1.96
C LYS A 28 5.31 -7.04 1.77
N ILE A 29 4.23 -7.83 1.74
CA ILE A 29 4.31 -9.28 1.50
C ILE A 29 4.89 -9.58 0.11
N LEU A 30 4.46 -8.82 -0.91
CA LEU A 30 4.98 -8.94 -2.27
C LEU A 30 6.48 -8.67 -2.31
N VAL A 31 6.94 -7.54 -1.76
CA VAL A 31 8.37 -7.17 -1.72
C VAL A 31 9.19 -8.24 -1.01
N SER A 32 8.77 -8.70 0.18
CA SER A 32 9.47 -9.78 0.88
C SER A 32 9.53 -11.07 0.05
N SER A 33 8.47 -11.39 -0.69
CA SER A 33 8.43 -12.59 -1.53
C SER A 33 9.38 -12.48 -2.73
N LEU A 34 9.39 -11.33 -3.41
CA LEU A 34 10.30 -11.05 -4.54
C LEU A 34 11.78 -11.08 -4.11
N LYS A 35 12.09 -10.52 -2.94
CA LYS A 35 13.43 -10.63 -2.33
C LYS A 35 13.84 -12.08 -2.08
N ARG A 36 12.93 -12.92 -1.55
CA ARG A 36 13.20 -14.33 -1.26
C ARG A 36 13.50 -15.15 -2.52
N VAL A 37 12.89 -14.80 -3.65
CA VAL A 37 13.16 -15.48 -4.94
C VAL A 37 14.34 -14.89 -5.70
N GLY A 38 14.99 -13.84 -5.16
CA GLY A 38 16.25 -13.31 -5.66
C GLY A 38 16.15 -12.08 -6.56
N ASN A 39 14.99 -11.42 -6.65
CA ASN A 39 14.87 -10.18 -7.41
C ASN A 39 15.71 -9.06 -6.83
N THR A 40 16.29 -8.24 -7.71
CA THR A 40 17.07 -7.07 -7.32
C THR A 40 16.19 -5.95 -6.82
N LYS A 41 16.75 -5.03 -6.03
CA LYS A 41 15.99 -3.85 -5.56
C LYS A 41 15.45 -3.02 -6.72
N GLN A 42 16.22 -2.89 -7.80
CA GLN A 42 15.84 -2.16 -9.00
C GLN A 42 14.68 -2.82 -9.75
N GLU A 43 14.69 -4.15 -9.89
CA GLU A 43 13.58 -4.90 -10.49
C GLU A 43 12.29 -4.73 -9.67
N ILE A 44 12.40 -4.83 -8.34
CA ILE A 44 11.24 -4.67 -7.46
C ILE A 44 10.75 -3.22 -7.52
N MET A 45 11.63 -2.22 -7.47
CA MET A 45 11.25 -0.81 -7.59
C MET A 45 10.48 -0.54 -8.88
N HIS A 46 11.00 -1.01 -10.01
CA HIS A 46 10.34 -0.85 -11.30
C HIS A 46 8.94 -1.47 -11.33
N LEU A 47 8.78 -2.67 -10.74
CA LEU A 47 7.49 -3.32 -10.60
C LEU A 47 6.54 -2.52 -9.71
N LEU A 48 7.04 -1.95 -8.60
CA LEU A 48 6.25 -1.13 -7.69
C LEU A 48 5.76 0.16 -8.35
N GLU A 49 6.63 0.87 -9.08
CA GLU A 49 6.28 2.08 -9.83
C GLU A 49 5.20 1.78 -10.88
N GLN A 50 5.32 0.67 -11.61
CA GLN A 50 4.37 0.29 -12.66
C GLN A 50 2.98 -0.08 -12.13
N ASN A 51 2.92 -0.76 -10.98
CA ASN A 51 1.67 -1.34 -10.49
C ASN A 51 1.01 -0.55 -9.37
N TYR A 52 1.77 0.30 -8.67
CA TYR A 52 1.31 1.01 -7.49
C TYR A 52 1.73 2.49 -7.44
N GLY A 53 2.35 3.04 -8.50
CA GLY A 53 2.73 4.45 -8.57
C GLY A 53 1.55 5.42 -8.59
N SER A 54 0.32 4.95 -8.85
CA SER A 54 -0.90 5.73 -8.68
C SER A 54 -1.38 5.78 -7.22
N ASP A 55 -1.00 4.81 -6.40
CA ASP A 55 -1.47 4.64 -5.02
C ASP A 55 -0.45 5.13 -3.99
N PHE A 56 0.84 5.14 -4.34
CA PHE A 56 1.93 5.52 -3.45
C PHE A 56 2.92 6.46 -4.14
N THR A 57 3.54 7.32 -3.34
CA THR A 57 4.67 8.15 -3.78
C THR A 57 5.94 7.32 -3.93
N ASP A 58 6.90 7.81 -4.73
CA ASP A 58 8.21 7.19 -4.88
C ASP A 58 8.90 6.94 -3.51
N GLU A 59 8.76 7.87 -2.58
CA GLU A 59 9.29 7.73 -1.21
C GLU A 59 8.62 6.57 -0.45
N GLN A 60 7.30 6.43 -0.56
CA GLN A 60 6.59 5.30 0.07
C GLN A 60 7.00 3.97 -0.56
N LEU A 61 7.17 3.93 -1.89
CA LEU A 61 7.65 2.73 -2.59
C LEU A 61 9.07 2.36 -2.15
N GLU A 62 9.97 3.33 -2.02
CA GLU A 62 11.31 3.10 -1.46
C GLU A 62 11.26 2.57 -0.03
N ASN A 63 10.33 3.06 0.80
CA ASN A 63 10.21 2.62 2.19
C ASN A 63 9.78 1.14 2.28
N PHE A 64 8.90 0.66 1.40
CA PHE A 64 8.60 -0.78 1.33
C PHE A 64 9.84 -1.62 1.02
N LEU A 65 10.77 -1.12 0.19
CA LEU A 65 12.02 -1.80 -0.11
C LEU A 65 13.02 -1.81 1.06
N LYS A 66 12.92 -0.85 2.00
CA LYS A 66 13.79 -0.76 3.18
C LYS A 66 13.30 -1.64 4.33
N GLU A 67 11.99 -1.72 4.52
CA GLU A 67 11.36 -2.43 5.65
C GLU A 67 11.27 -3.96 5.48
N SER A 68 11.51 -4.48 4.27
CA SER A 68 11.25 -5.89 3.91
C SER A 68 12.46 -6.83 3.91
#